data_AF-A0A2V9ZM08-F1
#
_entry.id   AF-A0A2V9ZM08-F1
#
_cell.length_a   1.000
_cell.length_b   1.000
_cell.length_c   1.000
_cell.angle_alpha   90.00
_cell.angle_beta   90.00
_cell.angle_gamma   90.00
#
_symmetry.space_group_name_H-M   'P 1'
#
loop_
_entity.id
_entity.type
_entity.pdbx_description
1 polymer ?
#
loop_
_entity_poly.entity_id
_entity_poly.type
_entity_poly.pdbx_seq_one_letter_code
_entity_poly.pdbx_strand_id
1 'polypeptide(L)'
;MSILCRIVNSFHRSKVEQEIDRELKSHLEMRIADNVAAGMSAAEARRDALIRFGNRSLIREAVTAADAQLTFDELWHEVRYAVRQLRRSPTFTTTALITLIVGIGTNVIVFSVLNALLLRPLDVPEPTGLYNVVHQTLGYDNQSYPDFVDFQTKNSTFTDMAAYRLQDAGLTAGNAAYKCWYYRVSGNYFDMLGVQPAYGRVFHATDERGPNSAPYIVLSHGLWVSDFDSDPRIIGTTVHINKHPFTVIGIAPSGFHGTDVFIWPDFWMPMVDSPDDEGAGFLSNRAMHNIWILGKLKPGVSPPQAAENLSTIARELARQYPATDDDLLSLA
;
A
#
# COMPACT_ATOMS: atom_id res chain seq x y z
N MET A 1 20.22 -29.38 -32.94
CA MET A 1 19.04 -28.51 -32.77
C MET A 1 19.09 -27.95 -31.37
N SER A 2 19.05 -26.63 -31.19
CA SER A 2 19.22 -25.98 -29.87
C SER A 2 18.02 -26.27 -28.95
N ILE A 3 18.26 -26.44 -27.65
CA ILE A 3 17.24 -26.69 -26.59
C ILE A 3 16.20 -25.57 -26.54
N LEU A 4 16.58 -24.33 -26.87
CA LEU A 4 15.68 -23.20 -27.05
C LEU A 4 14.60 -23.48 -28.12
N CYS A 5 14.95 -24.15 -29.22
CA CYS A 5 13.96 -24.54 -30.23
C CYS A 5 13.00 -25.62 -29.70
N ARG A 6 13.48 -26.54 -28.86
CA ARG A 6 12.66 -27.62 -28.29
C ARG A 6 11.69 -27.11 -27.22
N ILE A 7 12.13 -26.19 -26.36
CA ILE A 7 11.27 -25.53 -25.36
C ILE A 7 10.21 -24.67 -26.05
N VAL A 8 10.59 -23.87 -27.06
CA VAL A 8 9.62 -23.07 -27.84
C VAL A 8 8.63 -23.98 -28.58
N ASN A 9 9.09 -25.12 -29.10
CA ASN A 9 8.22 -26.12 -29.72
C ASN A 9 7.25 -26.78 -28.72
N SER A 10 7.61 -26.92 -27.44
CA SER A 10 6.69 -27.44 -26.42
C SER A 10 5.52 -26.48 -26.12
N PHE A 11 5.73 -25.16 -26.26
CA PHE A 11 4.67 -24.15 -26.18
C PHE A 11 3.89 -23.98 -27.49
N HIS A 12 4.46 -24.38 -28.63
CA HIS A 12 3.80 -24.37 -29.95
C HIS A 12 3.43 -25.80 -30.38
N ARG A 13 2.74 -26.51 -29.49
CA ARG A 13 2.31 -27.91 -29.67
C ARG A 13 1.60 -28.15 -31.02
N SER A 14 0.81 -27.19 -31.50
CA SER A 14 0.08 -27.31 -32.77
C SER A 14 1.01 -27.35 -34.00
N LYS A 15 2.19 -26.72 -33.95
CA LYS A 15 3.11 -26.64 -35.09
C LYS A 15 3.89 -27.94 -35.25
N VAL A 16 4.33 -28.51 -34.12
CA VAL A 16 4.97 -29.83 -34.09
C VAL A 16 3.99 -30.92 -34.50
N GLU A 17 2.74 -30.86 -34.03
CA GLU A 17 1.69 -31.79 -34.46
C GLU A 17 1.41 -31.71 -35.96
N GLN A 18 1.38 -30.50 -36.53
CA GLN A 18 1.23 -30.32 -37.98
C GLN A 18 2.41 -30.88 -38.78
N GLU A 19 3.63 -30.77 -38.24
CA GLU A 19 4.83 -31.29 -38.88
C GLU A 19 4.86 -32.83 -38.86
N ILE A 20 4.51 -33.44 -37.73
CA ILE A 20 4.34 -34.89 -37.58
C ILE A 20 3.22 -35.39 -38.51
N ASP A 21 2.07 -34.72 -38.55
CA ASP A 21 0.96 -35.10 -39.42
C ASP A 21 1.33 -35.00 -40.91
N ARG A 22 2.15 -34.00 -41.28
CA ARG A 22 2.69 -33.82 -42.64
C ARG A 22 3.64 -34.95 -43.02
N GLU A 23 4.56 -35.31 -42.14
CA GLU A 23 5.53 -36.38 -42.37
C GLU A 23 4.85 -37.75 -42.46
N LEU A 24 3.91 -38.05 -41.56
CA LEU A 24 3.11 -39.28 -41.61
C LEU A 24 2.28 -39.38 -42.90
N LYS A 25 1.74 -38.25 -43.40
CA LYS A 25 1.00 -38.21 -44.66
C LYS A 25 1.93 -38.49 -45.85
N SER A 26 3.12 -37.92 -45.86
CA SER A 26 4.11 -38.14 -46.93
C SER A 26 4.54 -39.62 -47.01
N HIS A 27 4.81 -40.27 -45.88
CA HIS A 27 5.15 -41.70 -45.86
C HIS A 27 3.99 -42.60 -46.33
N LEU A 28 2.75 -42.24 -46.02
CA LEU A 28 1.57 -42.97 -46.49
C LEU A 28 1.43 -42.84 -48.02
N GLU A 29 1.57 -41.63 -48.55
CA GLU A 29 1.47 -41.36 -49.99
C GLU A 29 2.56 -42.08 -50.79
N MET A 30 3.80 -42.10 -50.28
CA MET A 30 4.91 -42.80 -50.90
C MET A 30 4.66 -44.31 -50.99
N ARG A 31 4.15 -44.93 -49.92
CA ARG A 31 3.79 -46.36 -49.94
C ARG A 31 2.63 -46.70 -50.87
N ILE A 32 1.65 -45.81 -50.96
CA ILE A 32 0.56 -45.97 -51.92
C ILE A 32 1.11 -45.93 -53.35
N ALA A 33 2.02 -45.00 -53.64
CA ALA A 33 2.67 -44.91 -54.95
C ALA A 33 3.50 -46.17 -55.27
N ASP A 34 4.29 -46.67 -54.31
CA ASP A 34 5.09 -47.90 -54.47
C ASP A 34 4.20 -49.13 -54.72
N ASN A 35 3.10 -49.27 -53.98
CA ASN A 35 2.17 -50.39 -54.14
C ASN A 35 1.41 -50.33 -55.49
N VAL A 36 1.07 -49.14 -55.97
CA VAL A 36 0.49 -48.96 -57.32
C VAL A 36 1.52 -49.28 -58.40
N ALA A 37 2.78 -48.84 -58.24
CA ALA A 37 3.87 -49.17 -59.15
C ALA A 37 4.18 -50.68 -59.18
N ALA A 38 3.96 -51.39 -58.07
CA ALA A 38 4.05 -52.85 -57.97
C ALA A 38 2.85 -53.60 -58.58
N GLY A 39 1.89 -52.90 -59.19
CA GLY A 39 0.78 -53.49 -59.95
C GLY A 39 -0.53 -53.66 -59.18
N MET A 40 -0.65 -53.13 -57.96
CA MET A 40 -1.93 -53.14 -57.22
C MET A 40 -2.89 -52.08 -57.75
N SER A 41 -4.19 -52.35 -57.67
CA SER A 41 -5.20 -51.33 -57.92
C SER A 41 -5.09 -50.21 -56.87
N ALA A 42 -5.41 -48.96 -57.24
CA ALA A 42 -5.29 -47.82 -56.33
C ALA A 42 -6.11 -47.98 -55.04
N ALA A 43 -7.24 -48.70 -55.10
CA ALA A 43 -8.08 -49.00 -53.94
C ALA A 43 -7.42 -50.04 -53.01
N GLU A 44 -6.77 -51.06 -53.57
CA GLU A 44 -6.06 -52.09 -52.81
C GLU A 44 -4.75 -51.55 -52.23
N ALA A 45 -3.99 -50.78 -52.99
CA ALA A 45 -2.76 -50.12 -52.55
C ALA A 45 -3.00 -49.22 -51.33
N ARG A 46 -4.10 -48.45 -51.34
CA ARG A 46 -4.52 -47.60 -50.23
C ARG A 46 -4.92 -48.41 -49.01
N ARG A 47 -5.64 -49.52 -49.20
CA ARG A 47 -6.08 -50.40 -48.12
C ARG A 47 -4.89 -51.11 -47.46
N ASP A 48 -3.96 -51.65 -48.23
CA ASP A 48 -2.73 -52.29 -47.72
C ASP A 48 -1.85 -51.28 -46.97
N ALA A 49 -1.66 -50.08 -47.54
CA ALA A 49 -0.90 -49.01 -46.89
C ALA A 49 -1.50 -48.62 -45.53
N LEU A 50 -2.83 -48.47 -45.43
CA LEU A 50 -3.51 -48.14 -44.17
C LEU A 50 -3.42 -49.27 -43.13
N ILE A 51 -3.56 -50.53 -43.56
CA ILE A 51 -3.49 -51.69 -42.66
C ILE A 51 -2.08 -51.84 -42.08
N ARG A 52 -1.03 -51.70 -42.91
CA ARG A 52 0.36 -51.86 -42.51
C ARG A 52 0.93 -50.66 -41.74
N PHE A 53 0.42 -49.45 -42.00
CA PHE A 53 0.85 -48.25 -41.29
C PHE A 53 0.36 -48.21 -39.84
N GLY A 54 -0.72 -48.94 -39.52
CA GLY A 54 -1.24 -49.08 -38.17
C GLY A 54 -1.96 -47.83 -37.66
N ASN A 55 -2.21 -47.80 -36.35
CA ASN A 55 -2.98 -46.72 -35.71
C ASN A 55 -2.13 -45.44 -35.59
N ARG A 56 -2.41 -44.46 -36.45
CA ARG A 56 -1.70 -43.18 -36.55
C ARG A 56 -1.72 -42.39 -35.24
N SER A 57 -2.84 -42.46 -34.50
CA SER A 57 -2.98 -41.77 -33.21
C SER A 57 -2.00 -42.32 -32.16
N LEU A 58 -1.79 -43.63 -32.17
CA LEU A 58 -0.88 -44.33 -31.24
C LEU A 58 0.59 -43.99 -31.50
N ILE A 59 0.98 -43.90 -32.79
CA ILE A 59 2.33 -43.47 -33.18
C ILE A 59 2.57 -42.00 -32.79
N ARG A 60 1.57 -41.14 -33.01
CA ARG A 60 1.63 -39.72 -32.61
C ARG A 60 1.76 -39.56 -31.09
N GLU A 61 0.97 -40.29 -30.32
CA GLU A 61 1.04 -40.26 -28.85
C GLU A 61 2.38 -40.76 -28.34
N ALA A 62 2.92 -41.86 -28.90
CA ALA A 62 4.22 -42.40 -28.51
C ALA A 62 5.38 -41.43 -28.78
N VAL A 63 5.39 -40.77 -29.95
CA VAL A 63 6.42 -39.77 -30.31
C VAL A 63 6.31 -38.54 -29.41
N THR A 64 5.09 -38.05 -29.16
CA THR A 64 4.86 -36.87 -28.32
C THR A 64 5.24 -37.12 -26.85
N ALA A 65 4.97 -38.33 -26.33
CA ALA A 65 5.32 -38.72 -24.98
C ALA A 65 6.85 -38.88 -24.79
N ALA A 66 7.54 -39.45 -25.79
CA ALA A 66 8.99 -39.58 -25.78
C ALA A 66 9.69 -38.22 -25.79
N ASP A 67 9.22 -37.27 -26.60
CA ASP A 67 9.80 -35.91 -26.65
C ASP A 67 9.63 -35.16 -25.32
N ALA A 68 8.47 -35.29 -24.66
CA ALA A 68 8.23 -34.64 -23.37
C ALA A 68 9.15 -35.18 -22.26
N GLN A 69 9.37 -36.49 -22.20
CA GLN A 69 10.27 -37.10 -21.21
C GLN A 69 11.74 -36.72 -21.44
N LEU A 70 12.18 -36.66 -22.70
CA LEU A 70 13.54 -36.25 -23.04
C LEU A 70 13.83 -34.80 -22.63
N THR A 71 12.85 -33.89 -22.71
CA THR A 71 13.07 -32.49 -22.32
C THR A 71 13.35 -32.30 -20.83
N PHE A 72 12.71 -33.07 -19.94
CA PHE A 72 12.91 -32.95 -18.50
C PHE A 72 14.26 -33.54 -18.05
N ASP A 73 14.62 -34.71 -18.57
CA ASP A 73 15.90 -35.35 -18.25
C ASP A 73 17.08 -34.53 -18.79
N GLU A 74 16.94 -33.95 -19.99
CA GLU A 74 17.93 -33.01 -20.56
C GLU A 74 18.05 -31.76 -19.67
N LEU A 75 16.95 -31.12 -19.28
CA LEU A 75 16.95 -29.96 -18.38
C LEU A 75 17.63 -30.26 -17.04
N TRP A 76 17.34 -31.41 -16.45
CA TRP A 76 17.94 -31.81 -15.18
C TRP A 76 19.46 -32.04 -15.31
N HIS A 77 19.90 -32.67 -16.40
CA HIS A 77 21.32 -32.82 -16.69
C HIS A 77 22.01 -31.47 -16.88
N GLU A 78 21.38 -30.53 -17.58
CA GLU A 78 21.91 -29.18 -17.77
C GLU A 78 22.00 -28.40 -16.46
N VAL A 79 20.96 -28.43 -15.62
CA VAL A 79 20.98 -27.80 -14.29
C VAL A 79 22.09 -28.39 -13.43
N ARG A 80 22.23 -29.73 -13.40
CA ARG A 80 23.27 -30.40 -12.61
C ARG A 80 24.67 -30.07 -13.13
N TYR A 81 24.83 -29.97 -14.44
CA TYR A 81 26.08 -29.56 -15.07
C TYR A 81 26.42 -28.10 -14.72
N ALA A 82 25.46 -27.18 -14.83
CA ALA A 82 25.62 -25.78 -14.46
C ALA A 82 26.01 -25.62 -12.98
N VAL A 83 25.33 -26.32 -12.07
CA VAL A 83 25.67 -26.32 -10.63
C VAL A 83 27.10 -26.82 -10.40
N ARG A 84 27.51 -27.89 -11.09
CA ARG A 84 28.88 -28.42 -10.99
C ARG A 84 29.91 -27.42 -11.52
N GLN A 85 29.58 -26.68 -12.57
CA GLN A 85 30.44 -25.64 -13.13
C GLN A 85 30.57 -24.45 -12.17
N LEU A 86 29.47 -23.99 -11.59
CA LEU A 86 29.46 -22.92 -10.58
C LEU A 86 30.29 -23.29 -9.33
N ARG A 87 30.28 -24.56 -8.92
CA ARG A 87 31.12 -25.07 -7.81
C ARG A 87 32.62 -25.11 -8.14
N ARG A 88 32.99 -25.20 -9.42
CA ARG A 88 34.40 -25.21 -9.86
C ARG A 88 35.01 -23.81 -9.98
N SER A 89 34.18 -22.77 -10.07
CA SER A 89 34.61 -21.36 -10.17
C SER A 89 34.08 -20.51 -8.99
N PRO A 90 34.46 -20.82 -7.74
CA PRO A 90 33.85 -20.25 -6.54
C PRO A 90 33.95 -18.72 -6.47
N THR A 91 35.05 -18.11 -6.91
CA THR A 91 35.23 -16.65 -6.87
C THR A 91 34.25 -15.92 -7.78
N PHE A 92 34.14 -16.36 -9.04
CA PHE A 92 33.18 -15.78 -10.00
C PHE A 92 31.74 -15.96 -9.52
N THR A 93 31.39 -17.17 -9.09
CA THR A 93 30.06 -17.49 -8.58
C THR A 93 29.70 -16.63 -7.36
N THR A 94 30.65 -16.42 -6.45
CA THR A 94 30.42 -15.61 -5.25
C THR A 94 30.18 -14.15 -5.60
N THR A 95 31.00 -13.55 -6.47
CA THR A 95 30.82 -12.16 -6.89
C THR A 95 29.48 -11.98 -7.62
N ALA A 96 29.14 -12.87 -8.55
CA ALA A 96 27.87 -12.82 -9.27
C ALA A 96 26.67 -12.97 -8.32
N LEU A 97 26.76 -13.88 -7.34
CA LEU A 97 25.72 -14.11 -6.35
C LEU A 97 25.52 -12.87 -5.45
N ILE A 98 26.60 -12.26 -4.95
CA ILE A 98 26.52 -11.04 -4.14
C ILE A 98 25.87 -9.91 -4.93
N THR A 99 26.30 -9.67 -6.18
CA THR A 99 25.71 -8.64 -7.03
C THR A 99 24.22 -8.87 -7.25
N LEU A 100 23.81 -10.12 -7.48
CA LEU A 100 22.41 -10.48 -7.66
C LEU A 100 21.60 -10.29 -6.35
N ILE A 101 22.16 -10.70 -5.21
CA ILE A 101 21.55 -10.52 -3.89
C ILE A 101 21.37 -9.03 -3.60
N VAL A 102 22.36 -8.19 -3.86
CA VAL A 102 22.26 -6.74 -3.64
C VAL A 102 21.23 -6.12 -4.56
N GLY A 103 21.23 -6.46 -5.85
CA GLY A 103 20.27 -5.94 -6.81
C GLY A 103 18.82 -6.32 -6.51
N ILE A 104 18.56 -7.59 -6.19
CA ILE A 104 17.22 -8.06 -5.83
C ILE A 104 16.84 -7.56 -4.44
N GLY A 105 17.72 -7.72 -3.45
CA GLY A 105 17.47 -7.38 -2.06
C GLY A 105 17.17 -5.90 -1.87
N THR A 106 17.89 -5.01 -2.56
CA THR A 106 17.62 -3.56 -2.48
C THR A 106 16.21 -3.24 -2.98
N ASN A 107 15.81 -3.79 -4.13
CA ASN A 107 14.47 -3.56 -4.67
C ASN A 107 13.38 -4.14 -3.77
N VAL A 108 13.58 -5.34 -3.22
CA VAL A 108 12.65 -5.96 -2.27
C VAL A 108 12.53 -5.13 -1.00
N ILE A 109 13.63 -4.63 -0.44
CA ILE A 109 13.61 -3.79 0.77
C ILE A 109 12.87 -2.48 0.51
N VAL A 110 13.19 -1.78 -0.58
CA VAL A 110 12.50 -0.53 -0.95
C VAL A 110 11.01 -0.78 -1.12
N PHE A 111 10.63 -1.81 -1.87
CA PHE A 111 9.21 -2.13 -2.06
C PHE A 111 8.53 -2.60 -0.78
N SER A 112 9.23 -3.33 0.10
CA SER A 112 8.67 -3.77 1.39
C SER A 112 8.41 -2.58 2.32
N VAL A 113 9.34 -1.62 2.36
CA VAL A 113 9.17 -0.35 3.10
C VAL A 113 8.01 0.44 2.50
N LEU A 114 7.97 0.62 1.17
CA LEU A 114 6.85 1.28 0.50
C LEU A 114 5.52 0.58 0.76
N ASN A 115 5.49 -0.76 0.75
CA ASN A 115 4.26 -1.51 1.00
C ASN A 115 3.82 -1.42 2.47
N ALA A 116 4.76 -1.51 3.41
CA ALA A 116 4.47 -1.38 4.84
C ALA A 116 4.01 0.04 5.21
N LEU A 117 4.50 1.06 4.49
CA LEU A 117 4.22 2.46 4.79
C LEU A 117 3.06 3.05 3.96
N LEU A 118 3.04 2.84 2.64
CA LEU A 118 2.06 3.48 1.75
C LEU A 118 0.86 2.60 1.41
N LEU A 119 1.01 1.26 1.42
CA LEU A 119 -0.01 0.34 0.93
C LEU A 119 -0.76 -0.40 2.04
N ARG A 120 -0.31 -0.29 3.29
CA ARG A 120 -1.07 -0.81 4.42
C ARG A 120 -2.18 0.19 4.76
N PRO A 121 -3.47 -0.23 4.74
CA PRO A 121 -4.55 0.67 5.12
C PRO A 121 -4.32 1.14 6.56
N LEU A 122 -4.64 2.41 6.86
CA LEU A 122 -4.69 2.88 8.24
C LEU A 122 -5.49 1.87 9.07
N ASP A 123 -4.95 1.46 10.23
CA ASP A 123 -5.61 0.54 11.17
C ASP A 123 -6.75 1.29 11.91
N VAL A 124 -7.73 1.75 11.15
CA VAL A 124 -8.98 2.36 11.62
C VAL A 124 -10.17 1.49 11.20
N PRO A 125 -11.28 1.45 11.97
CA PRO A 125 -12.42 0.59 11.67
C PRO A 125 -13.05 0.77 10.28
N GLU A 126 -12.98 1.98 9.70
CA GLU A 126 -13.52 2.30 8.38
C GLU A 126 -12.53 3.11 7.53
N PRO A 127 -11.49 2.49 6.93
CA PRO A 127 -10.48 3.20 6.17
C PRO A 127 -10.99 3.67 4.79
N THR A 128 -12.06 3.05 4.29
CA THR A 128 -12.63 3.39 2.97
C THR A 128 -13.28 4.77 3.00
N GLY A 129 -12.79 5.66 2.12
CA GLY A 129 -13.35 7.00 1.98
C GLY A 129 -12.64 8.07 2.80
N LEU A 130 -11.53 7.75 3.47
CA LEU A 130 -10.66 8.75 4.09
C LEU A 130 -9.71 9.35 3.04
N TYR A 131 -9.70 10.67 2.94
CA TYR A 131 -8.84 11.42 2.03
C TYR A 131 -8.17 12.57 2.76
N ASN A 132 -6.88 12.77 2.51
CA ASN A 132 -6.21 14.00 2.93
C ASN A 132 -6.64 15.15 2.01
N VAL A 133 -6.86 16.31 2.61
CA VAL A 133 -7.04 17.56 1.87
C VAL A 133 -5.67 18.16 1.66
N VAL A 134 -5.30 18.32 0.39
CA VAL A 134 -4.02 18.87 -0.04
C VAL A 134 -4.27 20.05 -0.98
N HIS A 135 -3.31 20.97 -1.06
CA HIS A 135 -3.34 21.97 -2.12
C HIS A 135 -3.00 21.33 -3.47
N GLN A 136 -3.43 21.98 -4.55
CA GLN A 136 -3.09 21.54 -5.91
C GLN A 136 -1.59 21.68 -6.20
N THR A 137 -0.92 22.61 -5.51
CA THR A 137 0.53 22.82 -5.60
C THR A 137 1.27 21.82 -4.73
N LEU A 138 2.12 21.02 -5.37
CA LEU A 138 2.98 20.03 -4.71
C LEU A 138 3.87 20.70 -3.64
N GLY A 139 3.78 20.20 -2.40
CA GLY A 139 4.66 20.61 -1.30
C GLY A 139 4.05 21.58 -0.28
N TYR A 140 2.80 22.02 -0.48
CA TYR A 140 2.05 22.83 0.49
C TYR A 140 0.79 22.07 0.93
N ASP A 141 0.92 21.01 1.73
CA ASP A 141 -0.24 20.22 2.17
C ASP A 141 -0.90 20.77 3.46
N ASN A 142 -0.32 21.83 4.02
CA ASN A 142 -0.74 22.37 5.30
C ASN A 142 -1.79 23.47 5.14
N GLN A 143 -2.75 23.50 6.06
CA GLN A 143 -3.83 24.48 6.15
C GLN A 143 -3.70 25.29 7.44
N SER A 144 -4.45 26.38 7.58
CA SER A 144 -4.63 27.05 8.87
C SER A 144 -5.83 26.48 9.63
N TYR A 145 -5.85 26.63 10.96
CA TYR A 145 -7.01 26.21 11.75
C TYR A 145 -8.31 26.91 11.32
N PRO A 146 -8.34 28.23 11.05
CA PRO A 146 -9.54 28.87 10.50
C PRO A 146 -10.00 28.28 9.16
N ASP A 147 -9.08 27.92 8.25
CA ASP A 147 -9.46 27.31 6.97
C ASP A 147 -10.08 25.93 7.18
N PHE A 148 -9.55 25.15 8.14
CA PHE A 148 -10.20 23.90 8.55
C PHE A 148 -11.64 24.12 9.01
N VAL A 149 -11.88 25.13 9.85
CA VAL A 149 -13.25 25.46 10.32
C VAL A 149 -14.14 25.87 9.16
N ASP A 150 -13.62 26.64 8.21
CA ASP A 150 -14.35 27.03 6.99
C ASP A 150 -14.65 25.83 6.09
N PHE A 151 -13.68 24.93 5.86
CA PHE A 151 -13.92 23.70 5.12
C PHE A 151 -14.95 22.83 5.83
N GLN A 152 -14.83 22.62 7.14
CA GLN A 152 -15.79 21.82 7.91
C GLN A 152 -17.21 22.41 7.83
N THR A 153 -17.35 23.74 7.82
CA THR A 153 -18.66 24.42 7.80
C THR A 153 -19.26 24.53 6.39
N LYS A 154 -18.44 24.81 5.37
CA LYS A 154 -18.88 25.09 4.00
C LYS A 154 -18.87 23.86 3.08
N ASN A 155 -18.19 22.77 3.44
CA ASN A 155 -18.16 21.57 2.61
C ASN A 155 -19.54 20.92 2.49
N SER A 156 -19.76 20.24 1.36
CA SER A 156 -20.99 19.49 1.10
C SER A 156 -20.72 18.03 0.71
N THR A 157 -19.47 17.67 0.47
CA THR A 157 -19.03 16.38 -0.09
C THR A 157 -18.48 15.43 0.97
N PHE A 158 -18.00 15.94 2.10
CA PHE A 158 -17.50 15.14 3.22
C PHE A 158 -18.58 14.96 4.27
N THR A 159 -18.63 13.77 4.87
CA THR A 159 -19.50 13.46 6.01
C THR A 159 -18.96 14.14 7.26
N ASP A 160 -17.64 14.08 7.45
CA ASP A 160 -16.93 14.73 8.54
C ASP A 160 -15.49 15.02 8.13
N MET A 161 -14.85 15.97 8.82
CA MET A 161 -13.46 16.37 8.60
C MET A 161 -12.78 16.58 9.95
N ALA A 162 -11.54 16.11 10.09
CA ALA A 162 -10.73 16.26 11.29
C ALA A 162 -9.37 16.87 10.95
N ALA A 163 -8.90 17.77 11.80
CA ALA A 163 -7.58 18.36 11.68
C ALA A 163 -6.60 17.67 12.63
N TYR A 164 -5.34 17.59 12.21
CA TYR A 164 -4.26 17.11 13.06
C TYR A 164 -2.93 17.79 12.72
N ARG A 165 -2.06 17.93 13.72
CA ARG A 165 -0.69 18.42 13.56
C ARG A 165 0.23 17.68 14.51
N LEU A 166 1.41 17.32 14.02
CA LEU A 166 2.47 16.71 14.81
C LEU A 166 3.32 17.80 15.48
N GLN A 167 3.58 17.63 16.77
CA GLN A 167 4.45 18.49 17.58
C GLN A 167 5.29 17.63 18.54
N ASP A 168 6.34 18.21 19.13
CA ASP A 168 7.06 17.62 20.25
C ASP A 168 6.86 18.43 21.53
N ALA A 169 6.86 17.74 22.67
CA ALA A 169 6.76 18.36 23.99
C ALA A 169 7.46 17.52 25.06
N GLY A 170 7.81 18.17 26.16
CA GLY A 170 8.21 17.49 27.39
C GLY A 170 6.98 17.06 28.18
N LEU A 171 6.79 15.75 28.37
CA LEU A 171 5.78 15.17 29.25
C LEU A 171 6.40 14.86 30.61
N THR A 172 5.85 15.38 31.70
CA THR A 172 6.29 15.08 33.07
C THR A 172 5.17 14.38 33.82
N ALA A 173 5.46 13.19 34.35
CA ALA A 173 4.54 12.43 35.19
C ALA A 173 5.27 12.01 36.48
N GLY A 174 4.78 12.50 37.62
CA GLY A 174 5.48 12.33 38.90
C GLY A 174 6.88 12.94 38.86
N ASN A 175 7.91 12.09 39.04
CA ASN A 175 9.32 12.50 39.04
C ASN A 175 10.05 12.19 37.71
N ALA A 176 9.33 11.70 36.69
CA ALA A 176 9.91 11.35 35.40
C ALA A 176 9.51 12.38 34.34
N ALA A 177 10.44 12.64 33.40
CA ALA A 177 10.24 13.54 32.27
C ALA A 177 10.65 12.84 30.97
N TYR A 178 9.79 12.93 29.97
CA TYR A 178 9.89 12.24 28.70
C TYR A 178 9.85 13.27 27.57
N LYS A 179 10.67 13.08 26.54
CA LYS A 179 10.52 13.81 25.29
C LYS A 179 9.57 13.02 24.40
N CYS A 180 8.42 13.60 24.10
CA CYS A 180 7.36 12.93 23.37
C CYS A 180 7.04 13.64 22.07
N TRP A 181 6.69 12.86 21.05
CA TRP A 181 5.99 13.33 19.87
C TRP A 181 4.49 13.16 20.09
N TYR A 182 3.67 14.14 19.73
CA TYR A 182 2.24 14.07 19.98
C TYR A 182 1.45 14.72 18.86
N TYR A 183 0.20 14.31 18.73
CA TYR A 183 -0.73 14.99 17.85
C TYR A 183 -1.60 15.96 18.62
N ARG A 184 -1.65 17.20 18.12
CA ARG A 184 -2.82 18.04 18.32
C ARG A 184 -3.86 17.64 17.31
N VAL A 185 -5.06 17.32 17.75
CA VAL A 185 -6.17 16.93 16.88
C VAL A 185 -7.44 17.70 17.20
N SER A 186 -8.33 17.84 16.22
CA SER A 186 -9.66 18.41 16.46
C SER A 186 -10.48 17.50 17.37
N GLY A 187 -11.43 18.07 18.13
CA GLY A 187 -12.22 17.31 19.10
C GLY A 187 -13.01 16.13 18.51
N ASN A 188 -13.35 16.16 17.21
CA ASN A 188 -14.03 15.07 16.51
C ASN A 188 -13.09 14.00 15.91
N TYR A 189 -11.77 14.12 16.07
CA TYR A 189 -10.80 13.25 15.39
C TYR A 189 -11.02 11.75 15.66
N PHE A 190 -11.20 11.36 16.93
CA PHE A 190 -11.45 9.96 17.27
C PHE A 190 -12.81 9.47 16.77
N ASP A 191 -13.84 10.33 16.82
CA ASP A 191 -15.19 10.03 16.35
C ASP A 191 -15.23 9.80 14.84
N MET A 192 -14.58 10.68 14.07
CA MET A 192 -14.49 10.58 12.61
C MET A 192 -13.80 9.28 12.18
N LEU A 193 -12.72 8.90 12.88
CA LEU A 193 -11.97 7.67 12.61
C LEU A 193 -12.66 6.42 13.16
N GLY A 194 -13.70 6.56 14.00
CA GLY A 194 -14.37 5.46 14.68
C GLY A 194 -13.50 4.77 15.73
N VAL A 195 -12.45 5.42 16.21
CA VAL A 195 -11.47 4.82 17.14
C VAL A 195 -12.07 4.77 18.54
N GLN A 196 -12.09 3.57 19.12
CA GLN A 196 -12.54 3.34 20.48
C GLN A 196 -11.33 3.18 21.42
N PRO A 197 -11.35 3.74 22.64
CA PRO A 197 -10.25 3.59 23.59
C PRO A 197 -10.14 2.14 24.08
N ALA A 198 -8.92 1.69 24.36
CA ALA A 198 -8.70 0.43 25.08
C ALA A 198 -9.09 0.55 26.57
N TYR A 199 -8.83 1.71 27.17
CA TYR A 199 -9.17 2.01 28.55
C TYR A 199 -9.60 3.48 28.71
N GLY A 200 -10.53 3.75 29.62
CA GLY A 200 -11.03 5.10 29.87
C GLY A 200 -11.95 5.61 28.76
N ARG A 201 -11.78 6.87 28.36
CA ARG A 201 -12.52 7.50 27.27
C ARG A 201 -11.59 8.30 26.35
N VAL A 202 -12.04 8.55 25.12
CA VAL A 202 -11.47 9.60 24.27
C VAL A 202 -12.18 10.93 24.54
N PHE A 203 -11.63 12.02 24.03
CA PHE A 203 -12.31 13.31 24.01
C PHE A 203 -13.15 13.44 22.74
N HIS A 204 -14.20 14.25 22.83
CA HIS A 204 -15.17 14.50 21.76
C HIS A 204 -15.27 16.00 21.46
N ALA A 205 -15.83 16.36 20.30
CA ALA A 205 -16.06 17.77 19.95
C ALA A 205 -16.94 18.51 20.97
N THR A 206 -17.80 17.80 21.71
CA THR A 206 -18.66 18.37 22.76
C THR A 206 -17.89 18.72 24.05
N ASP A 207 -16.67 18.20 24.23
CA ASP A 207 -15.81 18.55 25.34
C ASP A 207 -15.16 19.94 25.14
N GLU A 208 -15.03 20.39 23.89
CA GLU A 208 -14.45 21.69 23.54
C GLU A 208 -15.47 22.82 23.74
N ARG A 209 -15.13 23.78 24.62
CA ARG A 209 -15.93 24.98 24.94
C ARG A 209 -15.18 26.28 24.64
N GLY A 210 -14.22 26.22 23.72
CA GLY A 210 -13.33 27.32 23.35
C GLY A 210 -11.87 27.05 23.69
N PRO A 211 -11.01 28.08 23.64
CA PRO A 211 -9.58 27.92 23.88
C PRO A 211 -9.28 27.41 25.30
N ASN A 212 -8.35 26.46 25.41
CA ASN A 212 -7.89 25.85 26.66
C ASN A 212 -9.01 25.25 27.54
N SER A 213 -10.08 24.77 26.90
CA SER A 213 -11.28 24.30 27.60
C SER A 213 -11.28 22.80 27.90
N ALA A 214 -10.36 22.05 27.31
CA ALA A 214 -10.40 20.59 27.30
C ALA A 214 -9.04 19.96 27.65
N PRO A 215 -8.37 20.34 28.77
CA PRO A 215 -6.98 19.97 29.10
C PRO A 215 -6.84 18.47 29.43
N TYR A 216 -7.04 17.67 28.39
CA TYR A 216 -7.16 16.23 28.41
C TYR A 216 -6.18 15.65 27.41
N ILE A 217 -5.62 14.49 27.74
CA ILE A 217 -4.85 13.70 26.78
C ILE A 217 -5.31 12.26 26.75
N VAL A 218 -5.13 11.65 25.59
CA VAL A 218 -5.26 10.21 25.38
C VAL A 218 -3.87 9.68 25.12
N LEU A 219 -3.40 8.71 25.91
CA LEU A 219 -2.07 8.11 25.72
C LEU A 219 -2.09 7.08 24.61
N SER A 220 -0.98 6.92 23.89
CA SER A 220 -0.77 5.76 23.03
C SER A 220 -0.56 4.52 23.87
N HIS A 221 -0.98 3.37 23.34
CA HIS A 221 -0.70 2.09 23.98
C HIS A 221 0.82 1.85 24.11
N GLY A 222 1.61 2.34 23.15
CA GLY A 222 3.07 2.25 23.18
C GLY A 222 3.66 2.94 24.41
N LEU A 223 3.38 4.25 24.58
CA LEU A 223 3.84 5.05 25.71
C LEU A 223 3.36 4.48 27.05
N TRP A 224 2.11 4.03 27.11
CA TRP A 224 1.55 3.42 28.32
C TRP A 224 2.30 2.15 28.74
N VAL A 225 2.70 1.31 27.78
CA VAL A 225 3.47 0.09 28.07
C VAL A 225 4.91 0.41 28.41
N SER A 226 5.57 1.32 27.69
CA SER A 226 7.01 1.58 27.83
C SER A 226 7.36 2.44 29.04
N ASP A 227 6.57 3.47 29.34
CA ASP A 227 6.95 4.52 30.29
C ASP A 227 6.05 4.58 31.53
N PHE A 228 4.87 3.94 31.46
CA PHE A 228 3.90 3.86 32.56
C PHE A 228 3.65 2.44 33.08
N ASP A 229 4.51 1.47 32.72
CA ASP A 229 4.46 0.08 33.19
C ASP A 229 3.09 -0.60 33.03
N SER A 230 2.30 -0.18 32.03
CA SER A 230 0.92 -0.63 31.84
C SER A 230 0.00 -0.41 33.05
N ASP A 231 0.25 0.65 33.85
CA ASP A 231 -0.55 0.96 35.03
C ASP A 231 -1.90 1.61 34.62
N PRO A 232 -3.06 0.97 34.86
CA PRO A 232 -4.35 1.55 34.52
C PRO A 232 -4.72 2.75 35.41
N ARG A 233 -4.03 2.93 36.56
CA ARG A 233 -4.25 4.05 37.47
C ARG A 233 -3.79 5.39 36.91
N ILE A 234 -3.10 5.40 35.77
CA ILE A 234 -2.73 6.64 35.08
C ILE A 234 -3.96 7.42 34.61
N ILE A 235 -5.08 6.75 34.34
CA ILE A 235 -6.34 7.39 33.94
C ILE A 235 -6.89 8.20 35.11
N GLY A 236 -7.21 9.47 34.84
CA GLY A 236 -7.66 10.45 35.83
C GLY A 236 -6.51 11.20 36.53
N THR A 237 -5.25 10.84 36.27
CA THR A 237 -4.10 11.55 36.85
C THR A 237 -3.72 12.78 36.05
N THR A 238 -3.08 13.72 36.73
CA THR A 238 -2.52 14.92 36.11
C THR A 238 -1.07 14.68 35.72
N VAL A 239 -0.78 14.92 34.44
CA VAL A 239 0.57 15.00 33.88
C VAL A 239 0.83 16.45 33.46
N HIS A 240 2.10 16.81 33.29
CA HIS A 240 2.47 18.16 32.87
C HIS A 240 3.11 18.13 31.49
N ILE A 241 2.53 18.86 30.54
CA ILE A 241 3.06 19.03 29.19
C ILE A 241 3.68 20.42 29.13
N ASN A 242 4.99 20.51 28.93
CA ASN A 242 5.73 21.78 28.99
C ASN A 242 5.40 22.61 30.25
N LYS A 243 5.21 21.96 31.40
CA LYS A 243 4.82 22.53 32.72
C LYS A 243 3.34 22.90 32.87
N HIS A 244 2.50 22.71 31.86
CA HIS A 244 1.05 22.93 31.94
C HIS A 244 0.32 21.65 32.33
N PRO A 245 -0.66 21.68 33.26
CA PRO A 245 -1.33 20.48 33.74
C PRO A 245 -2.39 19.97 32.75
N PHE A 246 -2.35 18.67 32.45
CA PHE A 246 -3.31 17.94 31.63
C PHE A 246 -3.76 16.67 32.34
N THR A 247 -5.01 16.26 32.13
CA THR A 247 -5.54 15.03 32.71
C THR A 247 -5.54 13.90 31.69
N VAL A 248 -4.98 12.76 32.05
CA VAL A 248 -5.06 11.56 31.21
C VAL A 248 -6.49 11.00 31.30
N ILE A 249 -7.24 10.97 30.20
CA ILE A 249 -8.64 10.50 30.20
C ILE A 249 -8.82 9.10 29.63
N GLY A 250 -7.82 8.60 28.90
CA GLY A 250 -7.88 7.27 28.32
C GLY A 250 -6.60 6.85 27.60
N ILE A 251 -6.64 5.64 27.07
CA ILE A 251 -5.54 4.97 26.37
C ILE A 251 -6.07 4.48 25.03
N ALA A 252 -5.38 4.84 23.95
CA ALA A 252 -5.70 4.41 22.60
C ALA A 252 -5.48 2.89 22.42
N PRO A 253 -6.16 2.24 21.47
CA PRO A 253 -6.00 0.81 21.24
C PRO A 253 -4.61 0.50 20.66
N SER A 254 -4.09 -0.71 20.92
CA SER A 254 -2.73 -1.11 20.56
C SER A 254 -2.42 -1.11 19.06
N GLY A 255 -3.45 -1.18 18.21
CA GLY A 255 -3.32 -1.10 16.75
C GLY A 255 -3.36 0.33 16.19
N PHE A 256 -3.74 1.32 17.01
CA PHE A 256 -3.91 2.69 16.54
C PHE A 256 -2.64 3.50 16.76
N HIS A 257 -2.05 3.94 15.64
CA HIS A 257 -0.80 4.70 15.61
C HIS A 257 -0.99 6.13 15.09
N GLY A 258 -2.24 6.60 14.99
CA GLY A 258 -2.56 7.89 14.41
C GLY A 258 -2.79 7.84 12.90
N THR A 259 -2.77 9.02 12.28
CA THR A 259 -3.07 9.25 10.85
C THR A 259 -1.86 9.45 9.97
N ASP A 260 -0.67 9.65 10.53
CA ASP A 260 0.60 9.62 9.79
C ASP A 260 1.24 8.23 9.88
N VAL A 261 2.05 7.90 8.89
CA VAL A 261 2.73 6.61 8.75
C VAL A 261 4.16 6.69 9.29
N PHE A 262 4.79 7.88 9.27
CA PHE A 262 6.22 8.01 9.58
C PHE A 262 6.51 8.19 11.06
N ILE A 263 5.63 8.89 11.78
CA ILE A 263 5.82 9.22 13.20
C ILE A 263 4.56 8.86 13.95
N TRP A 264 4.70 7.93 14.89
CA TRP A 264 3.62 7.54 15.80
C TRP A 264 3.62 8.49 17.00
N PRO A 265 2.47 9.08 17.34
CA PRO A 265 2.39 9.95 18.50
C PRO A 265 2.36 9.11 19.78
N ASP A 266 3.01 9.63 20.81
CA ASP A 266 2.98 9.09 22.17
C ASP A 266 1.66 9.43 22.87
N PHE A 267 0.99 10.52 22.47
CA PHE A 267 -0.34 10.90 22.94
C PHE A 267 -1.07 11.82 21.96
N TRP A 268 -2.37 12.01 22.19
CA TRP A 268 -3.23 12.98 21.50
C TRP A 268 -3.76 14.02 22.47
N MET A 269 -3.86 15.26 22.00
CA MET A 269 -4.35 16.42 22.74
C MET A 269 -5.30 17.24 21.87
N PRO A 270 -6.35 17.86 22.41
CA PRO A 270 -7.21 18.78 21.66
C PRO A 270 -6.45 19.99 21.10
N MET A 271 -6.72 20.35 19.84
CA MET A 271 -6.11 21.52 19.19
C MET A 271 -6.46 22.84 19.87
N VAL A 272 -7.60 22.89 20.56
CA VAL A 272 -8.03 24.07 21.31
C VAL A 272 -7.16 24.37 22.52
N ASP A 273 -6.37 23.40 23.00
CA ASP A 273 -5.43 23.57 24.09
C ASP A 273 -4.04 23.91 23.57
N SER A 274 -3.36 24.83 24.25
CA SER A 274 -2.03 25.32 23.89
C SER A 274 -1.12 25.35 25.12
N PRO A 275 -0.28 24.32 25.33
CA PRO A 275 0.76 24.29 26.35
C PRO A 275 2.02 25.11 25.98
N ASP A 276 1.97 25.92 24.92
CA ASP A 276 3.09 26.64 24.33
C ASP A 276 2.79 28.14 24.15
N ASP A 277 3.82 28.92 23.84
CA ASP A 277 3.73 30.38 23.70
C ASP A 277 2.87 30.82 22.49
N GLU A 278 2.46 29.89 21.61
CA GLU A 278 1.52 30.16 20.50
C GLU A 278 0.16 30.64 21.02
N GLY A 279 -0.25 30.18 22.21
CA GLY A 279 -1.50 30.55 22.88
C GLY A 279 -2.75 30.36 22.02
N ALA A 280 -3.83 31.08 22.34
CA ALA A 280 -5.05 31.10 21.53
C ALA A 280 -4.86 31.75 20.14
N GLY A 281 -3.70 32.36 19.88
CA GLY A 281 -3.38 33.01 18.61
C GLY A 281 -3.41 32.03 17.44
N PHE A 282 -2.91 30.81 17.66
CA PHE A 282 -2.95 29.71 16.68
C PHE A 282 -4.34 29.48 16.08
N LEU A 283 -5.38 29.44 16.92
CA LEU A 283 -6.77 29.16 16.50
C LEU A 283 -7.38 30.28 15.63
N SER A 284 -6.75 31.46 15.60
CA SER A 284 -7.23 32.63 14.84
C SER A 284 -6.30 33.03 13.70
N ASN A 285 -5.11 32.43 13.61
CA ASN A 285 -4.07 32.87 12.69
C ASN A 285 -4.18 32.15 11.34
N ARG A 286 -4.79 32.81 10.36
CA ARG A 286 -4.89 32.31 8.98
C ARG A 286 -3.54 32.17 8.28
N ALA A 287 -2.53 32.95 8.65
CA ALA A 287 -1.20 32.85 8.04
C ALA A 287 -0.42 31.60 8.48
N MET A 288 -0.95 30.83 9.44
CA MET A 288 -0.26 29.69 10.05
C MET A 288 -0.68 28.37 9.40
N HIS A 289 -0.06 28.06 8.26
CA HIS A 289 -0.30 26.83 7.51
C HIS A 289 0.54 25.66 8.03
N ASN A 290 0.07 24.98 9.08
CA ASN A 290 0.80 23.87 9.69
C ASN A 290 -0.07 22.72 10.19
N ILE A 291 -1.34 22.67 9.78
CA ILE A 291 -2.24 21.57 10.11
C ILE A 291 -2.53 20.74 8.88
N TRP A 292 -2.67 19.43 9.05
CA TRP A 292 -3.22 18.53 8.04
C TRP A 292 -4.70 18.33 8.30
N ILE A 293 -5.46 18.13 7.23
CA ILE A 293 -6.90 17.85 7.31
C ILE A 293 -7.16 16.51 6.66
N LEU A 294 -7.85 15.64 7.39
CA LEU A 294 -8.40 14.40 6.89
C LEU A 294 -9.92 14.57 6.74
N GLY A 295 -10.48 14.11 5.63
CA GLY A 295 -11.92 14.13 5.37
C GLY A 295 -12.46 12.73 5.09
N LYS A 296 -13.64 12.42 5.63
CA LYS A 296 -14.40 11.20 5.32
C LYS A 296 -15.44 11.50 4.25
N LEU A 297 -15.27 10.95 3.05
CA LEU A 297 -16.13 11.22 1.92
C LEU A 297 -17.55 10.65 2.12
N LYS A 298 -18.57 11.36 1.63
CA LYS A 298 -19.95 10.84 1.65
C LYS A 298 -20.09 9.62 0.73
N PRO A 299 -20.95 8.65 1.10
CA PRO A 299 -21.27 7.52 0.22
C PRO A 299 -21.78 8.00 -1.15
N GLY A 300 -21.18 7.51 -2.23
CA GLY A 300 -21.58 7.84 -3.60
C GLY A 300 -21.00 9.13 -4.19
N VAL A 301 -20.21 9.91 -3.43
CA VAL A 301 -19.45 11.04 -3.96
C VAL A 301 -18.12 10.53 -4.53
N SER A 302 -17.70 11.04 -5.68
CA SER A 302 -16.39 10.70 -6.26
C SER A 302 -15.29 11.65 -5.77
N PRO A 303 -14.02 11.20 -5.69
CA PRO A 303 -12.91 12.08 -5.30
C PRO A 303 -12.79 13.36 -6.13
N PRO A 304 -12.96 13.34 -7.48
CA PRO A 304 -12.97 14.57 -8.27
C PRO A 304 -14.09 15.56 -7.89
N GLN A 305 -15.28 15.06 -7.55
CA GLN A 305 -16.38 15.93 -7.08
C GLN A 305 -16.05 16.58 -5.73
N ALA A 306 -15.40 15.84 -4.84
CA ALA A 306 -14.93 16.36 -3.56
C ALA A 306 -13.88 17.46 -3.74
N ALA A 307 -12.91 17.21 -4.63
CA ALA A 307 -11.87 18.17 -4.96
C ALA A 307 -12.43 19.47 -5.55
N GLU A 308 -13.42 19.39 -6.45
CA GLU A 308 -14.07 20.59 -7.02
C GLU A 308 -14.85 21.39 -5.96
N ASN A 309 -15.52 20.72 -5.02
CA ASN A 309 -16.21 21.41 -3.91
C ASN A 309 -15.22 22.17 -3.02
N LEU A 310 -14.14 21.52 -2.61
CA LEU A 310 -13.10 22.18 -1.80
C LEU A 310 -12.40 23.30 -2.56
N SER A 311 -12.12 23.11 -3.86
CA SER A 311 -11.49 24.13 -4.71
C SER A 311 -12.40 25.36 -4.88
N THR A 312 -13.71 25.16 -4.85
CA THR A 312 -14.68 26.27 -4.85
C THR A 312 -14.66 27.05 -3.54
N ILE A 313 -14.59 26.36 -2.40
CA ILE A 313 -14.48 26.98 -1.09
C ILE A 313 -13.16 27.74 -0.96
N ALA A 314 -12.04 27.13 -1.37
CA ALA A 314 -10.71 27.74 -1.34
C ALA A 314 -10.67 29.04 -2.19
N ARG A 315 -11.26 29.03 -3.38
CA ARG A 315 -11.39 30.24 -4.21
C ARG A 315 -12.22 31.35 -3.56
N GLU A 316 -13.24 30.99 -2.79
CA GLU A 316 -14.05 31.94 -2.05
C GLU A 316 -13.27 32.54 -0.87
N LEU A 317 -12.56 31.70 -0.11
CA LEU A 317 -11.73 32.12 1.02
C LEU A 317 -10.62 33.07 0.57
N ALA A 318 -9.94 32.75 -0.52
CA ALA A 318 -8.91 33.63 -1.07
C ALA A 318 -9.42 35.01 -1.50
N ARG A 319 -10.67 35.11 -1.99
CA ARG A 319 -11.29 36.41 -2.26
C ARG A 319 -11.65 37.17 -0.99
N GLN A 320 -12.01 36.45 0.09
CA GLN A 320 -12.35 37.03 1.39
C GLN A 320 -11.10 37.44 2.18
N TYR A 321 -10.00 36.71 2.04
CA TYR A 321 -8.75 36.85 2.79
C TYR A 321 -7.51 36.87 1.88
N PRO A 322 -7.41 37.82 0.93
CA PRO A 322 -6.33 37.83 -0.06
C PRO A 322 -4.92 37.95 0.55
N ALA A 323 -4.79 38.48 1.76
CA ALA A 323 -3.48 38.64 2.42
C ALA A 323 -2.87 37.32 2.95
N THR A 324 -3.68 36.28 3.15
CA THR A 324 -3.25 34.99 3.73
C THR A 324 -3.55 33.81 2.82
N ASP A 325 -4.55 33.95 1.95
CA ASP A 325 -5.14 32.84 1.22
C ASP A 325 -4.98 33.01 -0.31
N ASP A 326 -4.28 34.06 -0.80
CA ASP A 326 -3.99 34.24 -2.23
C ASP A 326 -3.22 33.04 -2.83
N ASP A 327 -2.41 32.36 -2.00
CA ASP A 327 -1.72 31.13 -2.41
C ASP A 327 -2.68 29.97 -2.69
N LEU A 328 -3.92 29.98 -2.14
CA LEU A 328 -5.00 29.02 -2.47
C LEU A 328 -5.51 29.20 -3.92
N LEU A 329 -5.38 30.40 -4.49
CA LEU A 329 -5.76 30.70 -5.88
C LEU A 329 -4.61 30.48 -6.85
N SER A 330 -3.38 30.40 -6.35
CA SER A 330 -2.22 30.31 -7.20
C SER A 330 -2.11 28.90 -7.79
N LEU A 331 -2.19 28.86 -9.13
CA LEU A 331 -1.77 27.80 -10.05
C LEU A 331 -2.89 26.86 -10.56
N ALA A 332 -3.50 27.33 -11.65
CA ALA A 332 -4.23 26.53 -12.64
C ALA A 332 -3.29 25.65 -13.49
#